data_AF-A0A367LZ38-F1
#
_entry.id   AF-A0A367LZ38-F1
#
_cell.length_a   1.000
_cell.length_b   1.000
_cell.length_c   1.000
_cell.angle_alpha   90.00
_cell.angle_beta   90.00
_cell.angle_gamma   90.00
#
_symmetry.space_group_name_H-M   'P 1'
#
loop_
_entity.id
_entity.type
_entity.pdbx_description
1 polymer ?
#
loop_
_entity_poly.entity_id
_entity_poly.type
_entity_poly.pdbx_seq_one_letter_code
_entity_poly.pdbx_strand_id
1 'polypeptide(L)'
;AKFASLKQASELPLAVATDCNRYLNDRLTLLETQLATVNRMATANELPDAIITESGLKITPLDAAVPDTAQALIDQTAMILPHVKITELLLEVDEWTGFTRHFAHLKSGDPAKDKNLLLTTILADAINLGLTKMAESCPGTTYAKLAWLQAWHIRDETYGAALADLVNAQFRHPFAEHWGDGTTSSSDGQNFRTGSKA
;
A
#
# COMPACT_ATOMS: atom_id res chain seq x y z
N ALA A 1 -9.50 30.92 13.67
CA ALA A 1 -9.45 31.48 15.04
C ALA A 1 -8.66 30.57 15.99
N LYS A 2 -9.14 29.36 16.31
CA LYS A 2 -8.51 28.44 17.29
C LYS A 2 -7.03 28.09 17.02
N PHE A 3 -6.68 27.75 15.78
CA PHE A 3 -5.28 27.46 15.40
C PHE A 3 -4.34 28.64 15.66
N ALA A 4 -4.75 29.86 15.28
CA ALA A 4 -3.93 31.06 15.47
C ALA A 4 -3.69 31.36 16.95
N SER A 5 -4.70 31.17 17.80
CA SER A 5 -4.57 31.31 19.26
C SER A 5 -3.64 30.27 19.87
N LEU A 6 -3.81 28.98 19.52
CA LEU A 6 -2.93 27.91 20.01
C LEU A 6 -1.47 28.10 19.56
N LYS A 7 -1.27 28.59 18.33
CA LYS A 7 0.05 28.92 17.80
C LYS A 7 0.70 30.09 18.56
N GLN A 8 -0.05 31.15 18.87
CA GLN A 8 0.47 32.29 19.63
C GLN A 8 0.78 31.94 21.10
N ALA A 9 -0.02 31.07 21.70
CA ALA A 9 0.20 30.57 23.06
C ALA A 9 1.27 29.47 23.16
N SER A 10 1.80 28.98 22.03
CA SER A 10 2.68 27.79 21.97
C SER A 10 2.05 26.52 22.57
N GLU A 11 0.72 26.41 22.50
CA GLU A 11 -0.10 25.30 23.04
C GLU A 11 -0.61 24.36 21.94
N LEU A 12 0.07 24.33 20.78
CA LEU A 12 -0.29 23.35 19.76
C LEU A 12 -0.07 21.94 20.33
N PRO A 13 -1.06 21.03 20.25
CA PRO A 13 -0.97 19.68 20.79
C PRO A 13 -0.14 18.79 19.85
N LEU A 14 1.10 19.21 19.60
CA LEU A 14 2.07 18.47 18.81
C LEU A 14 3.03 17.78 19.77
N ALA A 15 3.32 16.51 19.53
CA ALA A 15 4.28 15.74 20.32
C ALA A 15 5.74 16.17 20.11
N VAL A 16 5.98 17.26 19.38
CA VAL A 16 7.29 17.77 18.98
C VAL A 16 7.41 19.26 19.30
N ALA A 17 8.65 19.75 19.42
CA ALA A 17 8.90 21.17 19.60
C ALA A 17 8.28 21.99 18.46
N THR A 18 7.51 23.02 18.81
CA THR A 18 6.86 23.92 17.84
C THR A 18 7.82 24.97 17.28
N ASP A 19 8.96 25.20 17.94
CA ASP A 19 10.07 26.00 17.43
C ASP A 19 10.88 25.19 16.43
N CYS A 20 10.94 25.68 15.19
CA CYS A 20 11.59 24.99 14.07
C CYS A 20 13.09 24.78 14.31
N ASN A 21 13.81 25.80 14.80
CA ASN A 21 15.26 25.72 14.99
C ASN A 21 15.59 24.74 16.11
N ARG A 22 14.84 24.79 17.20
CA ARG A 22 14.96 23.84 18.31
C ARG A 22 14.66 22.41 17.86
N TYR A 23 13.55 22.21 17.15
CA TYR A 23 13.19 20.90 16.61
C TYR A 23 14.29 20.33 15.70
N LEU A 24 14.81 21.14 14.77
CA LEU A 24 15.88 20.72 13.87
C LEU A 24 17.17 20.38 14.62
N ASN A 25 17.58 21.22 15.57
CA ASN A 25 18.76 20.96 16.40
C ASN A 25 18.59 19.66 17.19
N ASP A 26 17.45 19.47 17.87
CA ASP A 26 17.17 18.26 18.65
C ASP A 26 17.20 17.00 17.75
N ARG A 27 16.64 17.08 16.53
CA ARG A 27 16.65 15.97 15.55
C ARG A 27 18.04 15.69 14.99
N LEU A 28 18.85 16.72 14.73
CA LEU A 28 20.23 16.55 14.26
C LEU A 28 21.11 15.95 15.35
N THR A 29 21.03 16.45 16.58
CA THR A 29 21.77 15.88 17.72
C THR A 29 21.37 14.43 17.99
N LEU A 30 20.07 14.11 17.91
CA LEU A 30 19.61 12.74 18.01
C LEU A 30 20.18 11.87 16.88
N LEU A 31 20.14 12.35 15.63
CA LEU A 31 20.68 11.63 14.48
C LEU A 31 22.18 11.36 14.64
N GLU A 32 22.97 12.37 15.02
CA GLU A 32 24.41 12.23 15.26
C GLU A 32 24.71 11.20 16.36
N THR A 33 23.95 11.25 17.46
CA THR A 33 24.08 10.30 18.57
C THR A 33 23.77 8.87 18.13
N GLN A 34 22.68 8.69 17.36
CA GLN A 34 22.30 7.38 16.84
C GLN A 34 23.29 6.85 15.81
N LEU A 35 23.80 7.70 14.91
CA LEU A 35 24.83 7.34 13.94
C LEU A 35 26.13 6.90 14.63
N ALA A 36 26.57 7.63 15.65
CA ALA A 36 27.75 7.25 16.43
C ALA A 36 27.55 5.89 17.12
N THR A 37 26.36 5.66 17.67
CA THR A 37 25.99 4.39 18.32
C THR A 37 25.99 3.23 17.33
N VAL A 38 25.31 3.39 16.19
CA VAL A 38 25.24 2.39 15.11
C VAL A 38 26.63 2.10 14.55
N ASN A 39 27.46 3.12 14.30
CA ASN A 39 28.80 2.93 13.76
C ASN A 39 29.70 2.14 14.73
N ARG A 40 29.61 2.41 16.04
CA ARG A 40 30.31 1.66 17.07
C ARG A 40 29.87 0.19 17.08
N MET A 41 28.56 -0.06 17.08
CA MET A 41 27.99 -1.41 17.08
C MET A 41 28.31 -2.17 15.78
N ALA A 42 28.29 -1.50 14.63
CA ALA A 42 28.65 -2.06 13.35
C ALA A 42 30.11 -2.55 13.33
N THR A 43 31.02 -1.72 13.83
CA THR A 43 32.45 -2.07 13.92
C THR A 43 32.69 -3.27 14.85
N ALA A 44 31.90 -3.37 15.93
CA ALA A 44 31.96 -4.48 16.88
C ALA A 44 31.17 -5.73 16.42
N ASN A 45 30.47 -5.65 15.29
CA ASN A 45 29.52 -6.68 14.82
C ASN A 45 28.40 -7.00 15.84
N GLU A 46 27.92 -5.97 16.54
CA GLU A 46 26.91 -6.03 17.60
C GLU A 46 25.57 -5.39 17.20
N LEU A 47 25.37 -5.11 15.90
CA LEU A 47 24.09 -4.56 15.44
C LEU A 47 22.96 -5.60 15.65
N PRO A 48 21.82 -5.20 16.24
CA PRO A 48 20.67 -6.08 16.36
C PRO A 48 20.10 -6.34 14.96
N ASP A 49 19.87 -7.61 14.65
CA ASP A 49 19.23 -8.06 13.40
C ASP A 49 19.87 -7.50 12.12
N ALA A 50 21.16 -7.13 12.16
CA ALA A 50 21.87 -6.61 11.01
C ALA A 50 23.37 -6.88 11.08
N ILE A 51 24.00 -7.07 9.92
CA ILE A 51 25.44 -7.27 9.78
C ILE A 51 25.92 -6.43 8.59
N ILE A 52 27.06 -5.74 8.75
CA ILE A 52 27.74 -5.08 7.63
C ILE A 52 28.83 -6.03 7.10
N THR A 53 28.71 -6.41 5.83
CA THR A 53 29.66 -7.26 5.12
C THR A 53 30.32 -6.48 3.98
N GLU A 54 31.32 -7.06 3.33
CA GLU A 54 31.96 -6.45 2.14
C GLU A 54 30.96 -6.19 0.99
N SER A 55 29.89 -6.99 0.89
CA SER A 55 28.82 -6.82 -0.09
C SER A 55 27.70 -5.87 0.35
N GLY A 56 27.80 -5.29 1.55
CA GLY A 56 26.87 -4.29 2.08
C GLY A 56 26.13 -4.74 3.36
N LEU A 57 25.04 -4.02 3.66
CA LEU A 57 24.18 -4.25 4.82
C LEU A 57 23.26 -5.45 4.57
N LYS A 58 23.34 -6.45 5.46
CA LYS A 58 22.38 -7.55 5.52
C LYS A 58 21.52 -7.38 6.77
N ILE A 59 20.21 -7.29 6.60
CA ILE A 59 19.24 -7.28 7.70
C ILE A 59 18.70 -8.71 7.86
N THR A 60 18.69 -9.21 9.09
CA THR A 60 18.06 -10.48 9.45
C THR A 60 16.56 -10.35 9.25
N PRO A 61 15.93 -11.20 8.42
CA PRO A 61 14.47 -11.21 8.29
C PRO A 61 13.84 -11.45 9.65
N LEU A 62 12.74 -10.76 9.94
CA LEU A 62 11.93 -11.09 11.11
C LEU A 62 11.31 -12.47 10.89
N ASP A 63 11.46 -13.34 11.89
CA ASP A 63 10.73 -14.59 11.92
C ASP A 63 9.23 -14.31 12.06
N ALA A 64 8.43 -15.01 11.28
CA ALA A 64 6.98 -14.91 11.39
C ALA A 64 6.55 -15.41 12.77
N ALA A 65 6.13 -14.49 13.65
CA ALA A 65 5.60 -14.81 14.98
C ALA A 65 4.12 -15.24 14.92
N VAL A 66 3.77 -16.10 13.95
CA VAL A 66 2.39 -16.63 13.81
C VAL A 66 2.27 -17.87 14.69
N PRO A 67 1.37 -17.91 15.68
CA PRO A 67 1.17 -19.11 16.50
C PRO A 67 0.70 -20.30 15.64
N ASP A 68 1.17 -21.52 15.95
CA ASP A 68 0.78 -22.74 15.23
C ASP A 68 -0.75 -22.92 15.16
N THR A 69 -1.47 -22.51 16.21
CA THR A 69 -2.94 -22.55 16.25
C THR A 69 -3.59 -21.61 15.23
N ALA A 70 -2.97 -20.45 14.96
CA ALA A 70 -3.45 -19.53 13.95
C ALA A 70 -3.20 -20.08 12.54
N GLN A 71 -2.05 -20.70 12.31
CA GLN A 71 -1.76 -21.37 11.03
C GLN A 71 -2.76 -22.50 10.75
N ALA A 72 -3.06 -23.34 11.75
CA ALA A 72 -4.06 -24.40 11.61
C ALA A 72 -5.45 -23.86 11.24
N LEU A 73 -5.84 -22.69 11.77
CA LEU A 73 -7.10 -22.03 11.42
C LEU A 73 -7.08 -21.46 10.01
N ILE A 74 -5.96 -20.87 9.57
CA ILE A 74 -5.78 -20.39 8.19
C ILE A 74 -5.97 -21.55 7.22
N ASP A 75 -5.34 -22.69 7.47
CA ASP A 75 -5.42 -23.87 6.60
C ASP A 75 -6.85 -24.41 6.51
N GLN A 76 -7.55 -24.52 7.65
CA GLN A 76 -8.96 -24.94 7.68
C GLN A 76 -9.87 -23.97 6.91
N THR A 77 -9.65 -22.67 7.07
CA THR A 77 -10.43 -21.64 6.39
C THR A 77 -10.18 -21.67 4.89
N ALA A 78 -8.92 -21.81 4.47
CA ALA A 78 -8.53 -21.91 3.07
C ALA A 78 -9.17 -23.11 2.36
N MET A 79 -9.35 -24.24 3.06
CA MET A 79 -10.04 -25.42 2.50
C MET A 79 -11.54 -25.21 2.22
N ILE A 80 -12.17 -24.24 2.89
CA ILE A 80 -13.62 -23.98 2.76
C ILE A 80 -13.88 -22.87 1.72
N LEU A 81 -12.88 -22.04 1.42
CA LEU A 81 -13.02 -20.95 0.46
C LEU A 81 -13.15 -21.49 -0.98
N PRO A 82 -14.17 -21.05 -1.74
CA PRO A 82 -14.34 -21.47 -3.12
C PRO A 82 -13.21 -20.92 -4.01
N HIS A 83 -12.80 -21.71 -5.00
CA HIS A 83 -11.93 -21.22 -6.07
C HIS A 83 -12.75 -20.38 -7.05
N VAL A 84 -12.63 -19.05 -6.93
CA VAL A 84 -13.28 -18.08 -7.82
C VAL A 84 -12.26 -17.34 -8.67
N LYS A 85 -12.64 -16.92 -9.88
CA LYS A 85 -11.76 -16.05 -10.68
C LYS A 85 -11.68 -14.69 -10.01
N ILE A 86 -10.48 -14.11 -9.94
CA ILE A 86 -10.28 -12.80 -9.31
C ILE A 86 -11.17 -11.71 -9.95
N THR A 87 -11.44 -11.77 -11.25
CA THR A 87 -12.35 -10.83 -11.92
C THR A 87 -13.82 -11.00 -11.49
N GLU A 88 -14.24 -12.22 -11.15
CA GLU A 88 -15.59 -12.49 -10.61
C GLU A 88 -15.71 -11.95 -9.18
N LEU A 89 -14.67 -12.16 -8.36
CA LEU A 89 -14.58 -11.55 -7.03
C LEU A 89 -14.64 -10.01 -7.12
N LEU A 90 -13.90 -9.41 -8.05
CA LEU A 90 -13.91 -7.96 -8.25
C LEU A 90 -15.27 -7.44 -8.75
N LEU A 91 -16.01 -8.22 -9.53
CA LEU A 91 -17.38 -7.86 -9.92
C LEU A 91 -18.32 -7.85 -8.71
N GLU A 92 -18.20 -8.84 -7.81
CA GLU A 92 -19.00 -8.87 -6.57
C GLU A 92 -18.70 -7.66 -5.68
N VAL A 93 -17.42 -7.31 -5.53
CA VAL A 93 -17.01 -6.08 -4.82
C VAL A 93 -17.55 -4.82 -5.50
N ASP A 94 -17.61 -4.79 -6.83
CA ASP A 94 -18.25 -3.71 -7.59
C ASP A 94 -19.77 -3.66 -7.36
N GLU A 95 -20.45 -4.78 -7.15
CA GLU A 95 -21.88 -4.75 -6.77
C GLU A 95 -22.10 -4.11 -5.40
N TRP A 96 -21.17 -4.30 -4.46
CA TRP A 96 -21.26 -3.68 -3.12
C TRP A 96 -20.92 -2.20 -3.11
N THR A 97 -19.92 -1.79 -3.90
CA THR A 97 -19.29 -0.47 -3.80
C THR A 97 -19.57 0.44 -4.99
N GLY A 98 -19.93 -0.14 -6.13
CA GLY A 98 -20.10 0.53 -7.41
C GLY A 98 -18.84 1.21 -7.94
N PHE A 99 -17.64 0.81 -7.49
CA PHE A 99 -16.40 1.55 -7.75
C PHE A 99 -16.08 1.69 -9.26
N THR A 100 -16.56 0.76 -10.10
CA THR A 100 -16.31 0.80 -11.54
C THR A 100 -16.96 2.00 -12.24
N ARG A 101 -17.94 2.66 -11.59
CA ARG A 101 -18.61 3.86 -12.15
C ARG A 101 -17.64 5.03 -12.39
N HIS A 102 -16.51 5.05 -11.70
CA HIS A 102 -15.48 6.09 -11.85
C HIS A 102 -14.66 5.92 -13.12
N PHE A 103 -14.60 4.72 -13.69
CA PHE A 103 -13.88 4.42 -14.93
C PHE A 103 -14.74 4.74 -16.15
N ALA A 104 -15.25 5.96 -16.20
CA ALA A 104 -16.04 6.47 -17.30
C ALA A 104 -15.15 6.81 -18.51
N HIS A 105 -15.71 6.66 -19.70
CA HIS A 105 -15.06 6.95 -20.98
C HIS A 105 -14.70 8.44 -21.03
N LEU A 106 -13.42 8.74 -21.29
CA LEU A 106 -12.84 10.08 -21.18
C LEU A 106 -13.61 11.15 -21.95
N LYS A 107 -14.14 10.82 -23.13
CA LYS A 107 -14.82 11.79 -23.99
C LYS A 107 -16.32 11.88 -23.77
N SER A 108 -16.98 10.76 -23.50
CA SER A 108 -18.46 10.70 -23.47
C SER A 108 -19.03 10.65 -22.06
N GLY A 109 -18.22 10.29 -21.06
CA GLY A 109 -18.68 10.05 -19.70
C GLY A 109 -19.42 8.72 -19.52
N ASP A 110 -19.52 7.90 -20.57
CA ASP A 110 -20.24 6.62 -20.50
C ASP A 110 -19.47 5.59 -19.66
N PRO A 111 -20.16 4.71 -18.92
CA PRO A 111 -19.50 3.59 -18.25
C PRO A 111 -18.88 2.63 -19.26
N ALA A 112 -17.85 1.88 -18.82
CA ALA A 112 -17.31 0.78 -19.61
C ALA A 112 -18.40 -0.27 -19.89
N LYS A 113 -18.63 -0.57 -21.17
CA LYS A 113 -19.68 -1.53 -21.59
C LYS A 113 -19.40 -2.94 -21.11
N ASP A 114 -18.13 -3.32 -21.07
CA ASP A 114 -17.67 -4.63 -20.61
C ASP A 114 -16.87 -4.45 -19.31
N LYS A 115 -17.53 -4.69 -18.18
CA LYS A 115 -16.90 -4.60 -16.86
C LYS A 115 -15.83 -5.67 -16.64
N ASN A 116 -16.00 -6.88 -17.18
CA ASN A 116 -15.00 -7.95 -17.05
C ASN A 116 -13.69 -7.54 -17.72
N LEU A 117 -13.78 -6.98 -18.92
CA LEU A 117 -12.62 -6.51 -19.66
C LEU A 117 -11.96 -5.28 -19.01
N LEU A 118 -12.76 -4.39 -18.40
CA LEU A 118 -12.25 -3.28 -17.60
C LEU A 118 -11.45 -3.80 -16.39
N LEU A 119 -12.03 -4.71 -15.62
CA LEU A 119 -11.38 -5.30 -14.44
C LEU A 119 -10.14 -6.10 -14.82
N THR A 120 -10.13 -6.76 -15.98
CA THR A 120 -8.94 -7.44 -16.51
C THR A 120 -7.82 -6.44 -16.82
N THR A 121 -8.18 -5.28 -17.39
CA THR A 121 -7.22 -4.19 -17.67
C THR A 121 -6.65 -3.62 -16.37
N ILE A 122 -7.50 -3.34 -15.37
CA ILE A 122 -7.09 -2.86 -14.05
C ILE A 122 -6.18 -3.88 -13.36
N LEU A 123 -6.54 -5.16 -13.41
CA LEU A 123 -5.73 -6.23 -12.81
C LEU A 123 -4.34 -6.28 -13.42
N ALA A 124 -4.22 -6.17 -14.75
CA ALA A 124 -2.93 -6.20 -15.45
C ALA A 124 -1.97 -5.13 -14.95
N ASP A 125 -2.49 -3.95 -14.61
CA ASP A 125 -1.77 -2.84 -14.01
C ASP A 125 -1.43 -3.14 -12.54
N ALA A 126 -2.44 -3.52 -11.75
CA ALA A 126 -2.33 -3.74 -10.31
C ALA A 126 -1.31 -4.84 -9.91
N ILE A 127 -1.20 -5.91 -10.70
CA ILE A 127 -0.23 -7.00 -10.43
C ILE A 127 1.10 -6.83 -11.19
N ASN A 128 1.33 -5.66 -11.80
CA ASN A 128 2.54 -5.37 -12.59
C ASN A 128 2.81 -6.38 -13.71
N LEU A 129 1.77 -7.02 -14.24
CA LEU A 129 1.89 -8.02 -15.32
C LEU A 129 2.01 -7.34 -16.69
N GLY A 130 1.32 -6.22 -16.86
CA GLY A 130 1.23 -5.48 -18.12
C GLY A 130 0.27 -6.11 -19.13
N LEU A 131 -0.20 -5.28 -20.07
CA LEU A 131 -1.29 -5.65 -20.98
C LEU A 131 -0.93 -6.79 -21.95
N THR A 132 0.33 -6.88 -22.39
CA THR A 132 0.79 -7.91 -23.34
C THR A 132 0.66 -9.30 -22.73
N LYS A 133 1.28 -9.51 -21.56
CA LYS A 133 1.24 -10.79 -20.84
C LYS A 133 -0.16 -11.13 -20.36
N MET A 134 -0.95 -10.12 -19.98
CA MET A 134 -2.36 -10.32 -19.64
C MET A 134 -3.14 -10.86 -20.84
N ALA A 135 -2.97 -10.27 -22.03
CA ALA A 135 -3.64 -10.74 -23.24
C ALA A 135 -3.24 -12.18 -23.62
N GLU A 136 -1.98 -12.56 -23.42
CA GLU A 136 -1.50 -13.95 -23.63
C GLU A 136 -2.11 -14.93 -22.63
N SER A 137 -2.39 -14.48 -21.40
CA SER A 137 -2.88 -15.31 -20.30
C SER A 137 -4.42 -15.42 -20.25
N CYS A 138 -5.14 -14.57 -20.98
CA CYS A 138 -6.60 -14.50 -20.94
C CYS A 138 -7.22 -14.84 -22.31
N PRO A 139 -7.75 -16.07 -22.49
CA PRO A 139 -8.44 -16.47 -23.71
C PRO A 139 -9.57 -15.49 -24.09
N GLY A 140 -9.60 -15.05 -25.35
CA GLY A 140 -10.65 -14.13 -25.87
C GLY A 140 -10.36 -12.63 -25.67
N THR A 141 -9.30 -12.30 -24.94
CA THR A 141 -8.81 -10.92 -24.75
C THR A 141 -7.66 -10.65 -25.73
N THR A 142 -7.55 -9.40 -26.19
CA THR A 142 -6.43 -8.97 -27.05
C THR A 142 -5.76 -7.74 -26.46
N TYR A 143 -4.48 -7.56 -26.72
CA TYR A 143 -3.75 -6.36 -26.30
C TYR A 143 -4.48 -5.08 -26.74
N ALA A 144 -4.95 -5.03 -27.99
CA ALA A 144 -5.66 -3.86 -28.53
C ALA A 144 -6.92 -3.50 -27.73
N LYS A 145 -7.68 -4.51 -27.29
CA LYS A 145 -8.88 -4.30 -26.44
C LYS A 145 -8.50 -3.72 -25.07
N LEU A 146 -7.48 -4.29 -24.43
CA LEU A 146 -7.00 -3.83 -23.12
C LEU A 146 -6.41 -2.41 -23.21
N ALA A 147 -5.57 -2.15 -24.21
CA ALA A 147 -4.96 -0.85 -24.42
C ALA A 147 -6.00 0.24 -24.71
N TRP A 148 -7.07 -0.11 -25.44
CA TRP A 148 -8.19 0.80 -25.65
C TRP A 148 -8.90 1.15 -24.34
N LEU A 149 -9.22 0.15 -23.50
CA LEU A 149 -9.83 0.43 -22.20
C LEU A 149 -8.92 1.25 -21.30
N GLN A 150 -7.63 0.93 -21.25
CA GLN A 150 -6.68 1.70 -20.46
C GLN A 150 -6.67 3.16 -20.90
N ALA A 151 -6.51 3.42 -22.22
CA ALA A 151 -6.42 4.77 -22.76
C ALA A 151 -7.69 5.62 -22.53
N TRP A 152 -8.87 5.00 -22.59
CA TRP A 152 -10.14 5.74 -22.54
C TRP A 152 -10.82 5.75 -21.18
N HIS A 153 -10.55 4.77 -20.30
CA HIS A 153 -11.27 4.61 -19.03
C HIS A 153 -10.38 4.72 -17.79
N ILE A 154 -9.07 4.50 -17.90
CA ILE A 154 -8.17 4.41 -16.73
C ILE A 154 -7.22 5.61 -16.67
N ARG A 155 -7.22 6.31 -15.53
CA ARG A 155 -6.39 7.47 -15.19
C ARG A 155 -6.19 7.56 -13.67
N ASP A 156 -5.21 8.32 -13.22
CA ASP A 156 -4.91 8.48 -11.79
C ASP A 156 -6.12 8.94 -10.98
N GLU A 157 -6.91 9.88 -11.51
CA GLU A 157 -8.11 10.36 -10.83
C GLU A 157 -9.22 9.29 -10.73
N THR A 158 -9.34 8.41 -11.74
CA THR A 158 -10.31 7.30 -11.69
C THR A 158 -9.90 6.26 -10.66
N TYR A 159 -8.60 5.97 -10.54
CA TYR A 159 -8.07 5.12 -9.50
C TYR A 159 -8.26 5.72 -8.11
N GLY A 160 -7.94 7.01 -7.95
CA GLY A 160 -8.12 7.71 -6.68
C GLY A 160 -9.57 7.69 -6.19
N ALA A 161 -10.53 7.95 -7.09
CA ALA A 161 -11.95 7.92 -6.77
C ALA A 161 -12.46 6.50 -6.45
N ALA A 162 -12.06 5.50 -7.24
CA ALA A 162 -12.39 4.10 -6.99
C ALA A 162 -11.81 3.59 -5.66
N LEU A 163 -10.54 3.89 -5.40
CA LEU A 163 -9.87 3.53 -4.15
C LEU A 163 -10.56 4.17 -2.94
N ALA A 164 -10.97 5.43 -3.05
CA ALA A 164 -11.70 6.10 -1.98
C ALA A 164 -13.00 5.37 -1.61
N ASP A 165 -13.77 4.89 -2.60
CA ASP A 165 -14.97 4.09 -2.32
C ASP A 165 -14.65 2.75 -1.65
N LEU A 166 -13.64 2.05 -2.15
CA LEU A 166 -13.22 0.75 -1.58
C LEU A 166 -12.76 0.91 -0.13
N VAL A 167 -11.91 1.92 0.15
CA VAL A 167 -11.42 2.21 1.50
C VAL A 167 -12.58 2.61 2.42
N ASN A 168 -13.52 3.43 1.94
CA ASN A 168 -14.68 3.83 2.73
C ASN A 168 -15.61 2.64 3.02
N ALA A 169 -15.79 1.72 2.07
CA ALA A 169 -16.57 0.51 2.26
C ALA A 169 -15.90 -0.42 3.28
N GLN A 170 -14.59 -0.65 3.15
CA GLN A 170 -13.81 -1.45 4.10
C GLN A 170 -13.89 -0.85 5.51
N PHE A 171 -13.71 0.48 5.64
CA PHE A 171 -13.75 1.17 6.92
C PHE A 171 -15.10 1.02 7.65
N ARG A 172 -16.21 0.93 6.92
CA ARG A 172 -17.55 0.74 7.49
C ARG A 172 -17.89 -0.72 7.80
N HIS A 173 -17.07 -1.66 7.35
CA HIS A 173 -17.34 -3.08 7.53
C HIS A 173 -17.10 -3.47 9.00
N PRO A 174 -18.02 -4.19 9.67
CA PRO A 174 -17.90 -4.51 11.09
C PRO A 174 -16.59 -5.24 11.44
N PHE A 175 -16.07 -6.06 10.53
CA PHE A 175 -14.80 -6.73 10.77
C PHE A 175 -13.63 -5.76 10.90
N ALA A 176 -13.65 -4.59 10.26
CA ALA A 176 -12.53 -3.64 10.31
C ALA A 176 -12.16 -3.22 11.75
N GLU A 177 -13.11 -3.25 12.69
CA GLU A 177 -12.88 -2.95 14.11
C GLU A 177 -11.87 -3.90 14.77
N HIS A 178 -11.72 -5.14 14.29
CA HIS A 178 -10.75 -6.09 14.85
C HIS A 178 -9.31 -5.84 14.39
N TRP A 179 -9.10 -4.97 13.39
CA TRP A 179 -7.77 -4.64 12.85
C TRP A 179 -7.15 -3.42 13.55
N GLY A 180 -7.85 -2.86 14.55
CA GLY A 180 -7.40 -1.75 15.39
C GLY A 180 -8.28 -0.52 15.27
N ASP A 181 -7.93 0.52 16.03
CA ASP A 181 -8.63 1.81 16.06
C ASP A 181 -8.19 2.78 14.95
N GLY A 182 -7.41 2.29 13.98
CA GLY A 182 -6.85 3.08 12.90
C GLY A 182 -5.67 3.98 13.30
N THR A 183 -5.15 3.87 14.52
CA THR A 183 -3.96 4.64 14.96
C THR A 183 -2.64 4.02 14.50
N THR A 184 -2.65 2.75 14.11
CA THR A 184 -1.50 2.00 13.60
C THR A 184 -1.74 1.53 12.18
N SER A 185 -0.75 1.73 11.31
CA SER A 185 -0.73 1.20 9.95
C SER A 185 0.50 0.32 9.78
N SER A 186 0.31 -0.91 9.33
CA SER A 186 1.40 -1.76 8.84
C SER A 186 1.55 -1.50 7.35
N SER A 187 2.37 -0.52 6.99
CA SER A 187 2.74 -0.26 5.60
C SER A 187 3.91 -1.16 5.24
N ASP A 188 3.70 -2.12 4.33
CA ASP A 188 4.78 -2.97 3.83
C ASP A 188 5.81 -2.10 3.09
N GLY A 189 7.02 -2.01 3.67
CA GLY A 189 8.23 -1.43 3.11
C GLY A 189 8.16 -0.01 2.54
N GLN A 190 8.59 0.99 3.31
CA GLN A 190 9.25 2.15 2.68
C GLN A 190 10.49 1.63 1.94
N ASN A 191 10.43 1.64 0.62
CA ASN A 191 11.55 1.23 -0.22
C ASN A 191 12.62 2.34 -0.19
N PHE A 192 13.54 2.26 0.77
CA PHE A 192 14.70 3.14 0.79
C PHE A 192 15.64 2.73 -0.32
N ARG A 193 15.81 3.59 -1.34
CA ARG A 193 16.93 3.43 -2.28
C ARG A 193 18.23 3.63 -1.53
N THR A 194 18.82 2.56 -1.02
CA THR A 194 20.23 2.54 -0.68
C THR A 194 20.97 2.69 -2.00
N GLY A 195 21.71 3.79 -2.18
CA GLY A 195 22.35 4.11 -3.45
C GLY A 195 23.26 2.97 -3.91
N SER A 196 22.85 2.20 -4.91
CA SER A 196 23.77 1.32 -5.63
C SER A 196 24.64 2.20 -6.53
N LYS A 197 25.85 2.50 -6.07
CA LYS A 197 26.97 2.74 -6.98
C LYS A 197 27.77 1.45 -7.06
N ALA A 198 27.45 0.62 -8.05
CA ALA A 198 28.36 -0.23 -8.83
C ALA A 198 27.52 -0.94 -9.91
#